data_AF-A0AAD6XZ42-F1
#
_entry.id   AF-A0AAD6XZ42-F1
#
_cell.length_a   1.000
_cell.length_b   1.000
_cell.length_c   1.000
_cell.angle_alpha   90.00
_cell.angle_beta   90.00
_cell.angle_gamma   90.00
#
_symmetry.space_group_name_H-M   'P 1'
#
loop_
_entity.id
_entity.type
_entity.pdbx_description
1 polymer ?
#
loop_
_entity_poly.entity_id
_entity_poly.type
_entity_poly.pdbx_seq_one_letter_code
_entity_poly.pdbx_strand_id
1 'polypeptide(L)'
;MSFPPGKLRSGNDYTAHGAIILDDFDMLQHLQTAQSRNSDVDKANDDEPVIPFTPPPQRDFDVHHQRSQPAHLSRFEPPRRSSRLAAPQDSRVTRAARRASEQAVLGTRLKSVVRKHVTNAAPVHITTTPDDYPVTSTGWGGIREKPVQPRTYSLEELQQEFGMKIVDWDGRSSRPLVDRESRIIGVLGGRPNDAGYLDLTREAARQLEAQRENIKMHPGKAEGRRGTFTSASYGISFGGGQQIPGNLKQSPATTHVINMLFLMQCFIRIAGFGNGLFKAWNPEVHAFYEFTLDALTNQYNPNLRRNFQQKVSAFAAATLNFGPSTVTLPHIDCLNLAWGWCAITALGLFDPDLGGHLVLWDLKLIIRFPPGSTILIPSAILRHSNIGIQLGETRYSFTQFTAAGLFRWVDNGFKSDLTAVAETQADPEAQAARARARQTRWSDGIESFKRWKGPRAA
;
A
#
# COMPACT_ATOMS: atom_id res chain seq x y z
N MET A 1 41.97 -48.34 -37.41
CA MET A 1 40.67 -49.03 -37.61
C MET A 1 39.59 -47.95 -37.54
N SER A 2 39.03 -47.34 -38.60
CA SER A 2 38.30 -47.80 -39.80
C SER A 2 36.84 -48.24 -39.55
N PHE A 3 35.92 -47.27 -39.72
CA PHE A 3 34.51 -47.30 -40.20
C PHE A 3 33.40 -48.00 -39.38
N PRO A 4 32.08 -47.72 -39.55
CA PRO A 4 31.39 -47.01 -40.66
C PRO A 4 30.26 -45.99 -40.29
N PRO A 5 29.57 -45.39 -41.31
CA PRO A 5 28.61 -44.28 -41.22
C PRO A 5 27.13 -44.63 -41.57
N GLY A 6 26.22 -43.63 -41.45
CA GLY A 6 24.87 -43.58 -42.06
C GLY A 6 23.71 -43.91 -41.10
N LYS A 7 22.47 -43.42 -41.21
CA LYS A 7 21.67 -42.59 -42.15
C LYS A 7 20.41 -42.16 -41.35
N LEU A 8 20.01 -40.87 -41.33
CA LEU A 8 18.99 -40.21 -42.17
C LEU A 8 17.52 -40.68 -42.03
N ARG A 9 16.63 -39.66 -41.89
CA ARG A 9 15.15 -39.55 -42.06
C ARG A 9 14.35 -39.45 -40.74
N SER A 10 13.37 -38.57 -40.54
CA SER A 10 12.67 -37.59 -41.40
C SER A 10 11.64 -36.78 -40.59
N GLY A 11 11.35 -35.53 -41.00
CA GLY A 11 10.11 -34.75 -40.74
C GLY A 11 10.17 -33.80 -39.53
N ASN A 12 10.30 -32.47 -39.71
CA ASN A 12 9.21 -31.47 -39.92
C ASN A 12 8.15 -31.53 -38.81
N ASP A 13 7.64 -30.46 -38.20
CA ASP A 13 7.80 -29.01 -38.27
C ASP A 13 7.11 -28.53 -36.99
N TYR A 14 7.76 -27.74 -36.14
CA TYR A 14 7.05 -26.78 -35.28
C TYR A 14 7.91 -25.53 -35.17
N THR A 15 7.44 -24.53 -35.88
CA THR A 15 7.94 -23.17 -35.98
C THR A 15 8.13 -22.56 -34.58
N ALA A 16 9.37 -22.21 -34.28
CA ALA A 16 9.68 -21.24 -33.25
C ALA A 16 9.17 -19.86 -33.70
N HIS A 17 8.09 -19.38 -33.09
CA HIS A 17 7.77 -17.97 -33.14
C HIS A 17 8.76 -17.21 -32.25
N GLY A 18 9.81 -16.72 -32.88
CA GLY A 18 10.66 -15.68 -32.31
C GLY A 18 9.81 -14.45 -32.00
N ALA A 19 9.87 -13.99 -30.76
CA ALA A 19 9.38 -12.67 -30.40
C ALA A 19 10.27 -11.64 -31.10
N ILE A 20 9.76 -11.08 -32.19
CA ILE A 20 10.35 -9.95 -32.88
C ILE A 20 10.27 -8.76 -31.92
N ILE A 21 11.43 -8.20 -31.58
CA ILE A 21 11.54 -6.87 -30.98
C ILE A 21 11.17 -5.89 -32.10
N LEU A 22 10.03 -5.23 -31.99
CA LEU A 22 9.64 -4.15 -32.87
C LEU A 22 9.89 -2.83 -32.15
N ASP A 23 10.72 -1.98 -32.76
CA ASP A 23 10.91 -0.59 -32.36
C ASP A 23 9.63 0.22 -32.61
N ASP A 24 9.43 1.27 -31.82
CA ASP A 24 8.21 2.11 -31.72
C ASP A 24 7.73 2.77 -33.02
N PHE A 25 8.44 2.60 -34.15
CA PHE A 25 8.07 3.16 -35.45
C PHE A 25 7.14 2.26 -36.28
N ASP A 26 7.21 0.93 -36.12
CA ASP A 26 6.40 -0.02 -36.94
C ASP A 26 4.96 -0.22 -36.43
N MET A 27 4.66 0.26 -35.21
CA MET A 27 3.31 0.24 -34.63
C MET A 27 2.32 1.16 -35.37
N LEU A 28 2.80 2.14 -36.12
CA LEU A 28 1.95 3.14 -36.80
C LEU A 28 1.27 2.59 -38.06
N GLN A 29 1.85 1.60 -38.75
CA GLN A 29 1.26 1.05 -39.98
C GLN A 29 0.14 0.02 -39.72
N HIS A 30 0.17 -0.68 -38.59
CA HIS A 30 -0.87 -1.65 -38.23
C HIS A 30 -2.15 -1.02 -37.65
N LEU A 31 -2.08 0.20 -37.12
CA LEU A 31 -3.24 0.90 -36.56
C LEU A 31 -4.17 1.50 -37.64
N GLN A 32 -3.64 1.83 -38.83
CA GLN A 32 -4.44 2.38 -39.92
C GLN A 32 -5.33 1.35 -40.63
N THR A 33 -5.02 0.05 -40.52
CA THR A 33 -5.82 -1.04 -41.13
C THR A 33 -6.92 -1.58 -40.19
N ALA A 34 -6.84 -1.32 -38.88
CA ALA A 34 -7.85 -1.76 -37.91
C ALA A 34 -9.05 -0.79 -37.80
N GLN A 35 -8.87 0.48 -38.16
CA GLN A 35 -9.92 1.51 -38.08
C GLN A 35 -10.99 1.40 -39.16
N SER A 36 -10.80 0.59 -40.22
CA SER A 36 -11.80 0.44 -41.29
C SER A 36 -12.76 -0.74 -41.10
N ARG A 37 -12.70 -1.49 -39.98
CA ARG A 37 -13.48 -2.72 -39.76
C ARG A 37 -14.48 -2.69 -38.61
N ASN A 38 -14.62 -1.57 -37.90
CA ASN A 38 -15.45 -1.48 -36.69
C ASN A 38 -16.67 -0.54 -36.79
N SER A 39 -17.08 -0.16 -38.00
CA SER A 39 -18.21 0.76 -38.22
C SER A 39 -19.60 0.10 -38.32
N ASP A 40 -19.74 -1.21 -38.12
CA ASP A 40 -21.00 -1.93 -38.42
C ASP A 40 -21.63 -2.74 -37.27
N VAL A 41 -21.25 -2.53 -36.01
CA VAL A 41 -21.88 -3.26 -34.88
C VAL A 41 -22.14 -2.32 -33.70
N ASP A 42 -23.05 -1.35 -33.88
CA ASP A 42 -23.73 -0.65 -32.77
C ASP A 42 -25.05 -0.04 -33.29
N LYS A 43 -26.01 -0.92 -33.60
CA LYS A 43 -27.44 -0.59 -33.74
C LYS A 43 -28.29 -1.78 -33.33
N ALA A 44 -28.62 -1.89 -32.04
CA ALA A 44 -29.89 -2.46 -31.55
C ALA A 44 -29.95 -2.41 -30.02
N ASN A 45 -31.13 -2.04 -29.52
CA ASN A 45 -31.62 -2.09 -28.13
C ASN A 45 -31.44 -0.81 -27.28
N ASP A 46 -32.05 0.27 -27.76
CA ASP A 46 -32.78 1.21 -26.90
C ASP A 46 -34.25 0.78 -26.91
N ASP A 47 -34.81 0.41 -25.75
CA ASP A 47 -36.24 0.56 -25.38
C ASP A 47 -36.56 -0.22 -24.09
N GLU A 48 -36.45 0.42 -22.92
CA GLU A 48 -37.34 0.15 -21.76
C GLU A 48 -37.53 1.42 -20.91
N PRO A 49 -38.74 1.68 -20.37
CA PRO A 49 -39.10 2.99 -19.81
C PRO A 49 -38.65 3.20 -18.36
N VAL A 50 -38.19 4.43 -18.08
CA VAL A 50 -37.85 4.94 -16.75
C VAL A 50 -39.11 5.18 -15.92
N ILE A 51 -39.22 4.51 -14.77
CA ILE A 51 -40.30 4.72 -13.79
C ILE A 51 -39.85 5.78 -12.77
N PRO A 52 -40.62 6.88 -12.55
CA PRO A 52 -40.22 7.92 -11.60
C PRO A 52 -40.48 7.50 -10.14
N PHE A 53 -39.46 7.67 -9.30
CA PHE A 53 -39.50 7.43 -7.85
C PHE A 53 -40.18 8.59 -7.12
N THR A 54 -41.30 8.33 -6.45
CA THR A 54 -41.97 9.25 -5.51
C THR A 54 -41.65 8.89 -4.06
N PRO A 55 -41.22 9.85 -3.22
CA PRO A 55 -40.94 9.59 -1.81
C PRO A 55 -42.22 9.56 -0.95
N PRO A 56 -42.28 8.74 0.12
CA PRO A 56 -43.46 8.63 0.99
C PRO A 56 -43.58 9.82 1.97
N PRO A 57 -44.81 10.15 2.44
CA PRO A 57 -45.07 11.32 3.26
C PRO A 57 -44.61 11.16 4.72
N GLN A 58 -44.09 12.24 5.28
CA GLN A 58 -43.75 12.38 6.69
C GLN A 58 -45.04 12.36 7.53
N ARG A 59 -45.07 11.52 8.58
CA ARG A 59 -46.09 11.57 9.63
C ARG A 59 -45.53 12.31 10.83
N ASP A 60 -46.11 13.47 11.10
CA ASP A 60 -45.98 14.19 12.36
C ASP A 60 -46.65 13.40 13.48
N PHE A 61 -45.91 13.18 14.58
CA PHE A 61 -46.47 12.73 15.84
C PHE A 61 -46.21 13.79 16.90
N ASP A 62 -47.20 14.66 17.07
CA ASP A 62 -47.39 15.44 18.29
C ASP A 62 -47.81 14.51 19.42
N VAL A 63 -47.03 14.46 20.50
CA VAL A 63 -47.46 13.84 21.76
C VAL A 63 -47.29 14.84 22.89
N HIS A 64 -48.44 15.32 23.37
CA HIS A 64 -48.61 16.17 24.53
C HIS A 64 -47.94 15.60 25.79
N HIS A 65 -47.16 16.46 26.46
CA HIS A 65 -46.72 16.29 27.84
C HIS A 65 -47.92 16.37 28.81
N GLN A 66 -48.21 15.27 29.52
CA GLN A 66 -48.90 15.34 30.81
C GLN A 66 -47.93 15.00 31.95
N ARG A 67 -47.87 15.93 32.90
CA ARG A 67 -47.15 15.83 34.17
C ARG A 67 -47.80 14.79 35.08
N SER A 68 -46.97 13.96 35.70
CA SER A 68 -47.25 13.35 37.00
C SER A 68 -45.94 13.20 37.79
N GLN A 69 -45.96 13.64 39.05
CA GLN A 69 -44.84 13.62 40.00
C GLN A 69 -44.64 12.23 40.64
N PRO A 70 -43.47 11.96 41.25
CA PRO A 70 -42.95 10.60 41.43
C PRO A 70 -43.25 9.98 42.82
N ALA A 71 -43.35 8.65 42.84
CA ALA A 71 -43.29 7.84 44.05
C ALA A 71 -41.85 7.41 44.37
N HIS A 72 -41.57 7.37 45.66
CA HIS A 72 -40.30 7.27 46.35
C HIS A 72 -39.71 5.84 46.27
N LEU A 73 -38.52 5.65 45.68
CA LEU A 73 -37.69 4.45 45.86
C LEU A 73 -36.20 4.81 45.92
N SER A 74 -35.53 4.29 46.94
CA SER A 74 -34.18 4.63 47.40
C SER A 74 -33.09 4.34 46.37
N ARG A 75 -32.24 5.33 46.10
CA ARG A 75 -30.99 5.16 45.34
C ARG A 75 -29.94 4.43 46.17
N PHE A 76 -29.48 3.29 45.67
CA PHE A 76 -28.10 2.86 45.85
C PHE A 76 -27.18 3.86 45.11
N GLU A 77 -26.25 4.50 45.82
CA GLU A 77 -25.21 5.34 45.20
C GLU A 77 -24.10 4.44 44.60
N PRO A 78 -23.79 4.55 43.30
CA PRO A 78 -22.56 3.99 42.75
C PRO A 78 -21.36 4.91 43.09
N PRO A 79 -20.13 4.37 43.16
CA PRO A 79 -18.96 5.14 43.57
C PRO A 79 -18.68 6.28 42.59
N ARG A 80 -18.46 7.48 43.16
CA ARG A 80 -18.15 8.72 42.44
C ARG A 80 -16.94 8.52 41.52
N ARG A 81 -17.18 8.42 40.21
CA ARG A 81 -16.15 8.68 39.20
C ARG A 81 -15.75 10.15 39.30
N SER A 82 -14.48 10.42 39.54
CA SER A 82 -13.92 11.78 39.47
C SER A 82 -14.25 12.38 38.11
N SER A 83 -15.12 13.38 38.06
CA SER A 83 -15.35 14.17 36.86
C SER A 83 -14.07 14.95 36.56
N ARG A 84 -13.42 14.64 35.43
CA ARG A 84 -12.40 15.53 34.88
C ARG A 84 -13.12 16.81 34.47
N LEU A 85 -12.97 17.89 35.25
CA LEU A 85 -13.47 19.22 34.90
C LEU A 85 -13.03 19.54 33.47
N ALA A 86 -13.99 19.89 32.60
CA ALA A 86 -13.70 20.30 31.25
C ALA A 86 -12.82 21.56 31.30
N ALA A 87 -11.61 21.49 30.74
CA ALA A 87 -10.73 22.64 30.68
C ALA A 87 -11.44 23.82 29.97
N PRO A 88 -11.34 25.07 30.50
CA PRO A 88 -12.02 26.24 29.95
C PRO A 88 -11.75 26.41 28.44
N GLN A 89 -12.75 26.86 27.69
CA GLN A 89 -12.67 27.04 26.23
C GLN A 89 -11.42 27.84 25.83
N ASP A 90 -11.09 28.90 26.57
CA ASP A 90 -9.91 29.74 26.34
C ASP A 90 -8.61 28.95 26.43
N SER A 91 -8.47 28.07 27.43
CA SER A 91 -7.28 27.24 27.59
C SER A 91 -7.06 26.28 26.40
N ARG A 92 -8.13 25.84 25.74
CA ARG A 92 -8.06 24.99 24.54
C ARG A 92 -7.65 25.80 23.33
N VAL A 93 -8.20 27.00 23.16
CA VAL A 93 -7.86 27.94 22.08
C VAL A 93 -6.40 28.36 22.20
N THR A 94 -5.93 28.76 23.39
CA THR A 94 -4.52 29.10 23.63
C THR A 94 -3.59 27.93 23.34
N ARG A 95 -3.97 26.70 23.74
CA ARG A 95 -3.17 25.50 23.47
C ARG A 95 -3.14 25.14 21.98
N ALA A 96 -4.23 25.39 21.24
CA ALA A 96 -4.30 25.21 19.79
C ALA A 96 -3.44 26.24 19.06
N ALA A 97 -3.54 27.53 19.42
CA ALA A 97 -2.73 28.61 18.87
C ALA A 97 -1.23 28.39 19.14
N ARG A 98 -0.86 28.02 20.38
CA ARG A 98 0.52 27.67 20.73
C ARG A 98 1.03 26.48 19.91
N ARG A 99 0.19 25.45 19.72
CA ARG A 99 0.56 24.30 18.87
C ARG A 99 0.75 24.73 17.42
N ALA A 100 -0.14 25.54 16.87
CA ALA A 100 -0.05 26.01 15.49
C ALA A 100 1.21 26.86 15.26
N SER A 101 1.53 27.75 16.20
CA SER A 101 2.77 28.54 16.18
C SER A 101 4.01 27.64 16.26
N GLU A 102 4.07 26.70 17.20
CA GLU A 102 5.18 25.73 17.31
C GLU A 102 5.33 24.89 16.03
N GLN A 103 4.20 24.48 15.43
CA GLN A 103 4.16 23.73 14.18
C GLN A 103 4.63 24.56 12.98
N ALA A 104 4.29 25.84 12.92
CA ALA A 104 4.75 26.76 11.89
C ALA A 104 6.27 26.99 11.99
N VAL A 105 6.78 27.26 13.21
CA VAL A 105 8.22 27.43 13.46
C VAL A 105 9.01 26.17 13.08
N LEU A 106 8.46 24.99 13.38
CA LEU A 106 9.11 23.71 13.09
C LEU A 106 8.84 23.18 11.66
N GLY A 107 8.07 23.91 10.84
CA GLY A 107 7.70 23.47 9.48
C GLY A 107 6.99 22.11 9.44
N THR A 108 6.19 21.76 10.47
CA THR A 108 5.59 20.42 10.58
C THR A 108 4.16 20.46 11.06
N ARG A 109 3.31 19.59 10.52
CA ARG A 109 1.92 19.38 11.00
C ARG A 109 1.82 18.31 12.09
N LEU A 110 2.94 17.71 12.50
CA LEU A 110 2.95 16.63 13.51
C LEU A 110 2.72 17.19 14.92
N LYS A 111 1.95 16.46 15.73
CA LYS A 111 1.77 16.76 17.16
C LYS A 111 3.10 16.55 17.90
N SER A 112 3.36 17.32 18.95
CA SER A 112 4.60 17.24 19.75
C SER A 112 4.88 15.83 20.29
N VAL A 113 3.85 15.11 20.74
CA VAL A 113 3.98 13.71 21.19
C VAL A 113 4.50 12.78 20.08
N VAL A 114 4.04 12.96 18.85
CA VAL A 114 4.50 12.16 17.70
C VAL A 114 5.95 12.50 17.37
N ARG A 115 6.33 13.78 17.45
CA ARG A 115 7.72 14.20 17.24
C ARG A 115 8.66 13.58 18.28
N LYS A 116 8.27 13.60 19.56
CA LYS A 116 9.03 12.95 20.65
C LYS A 116 9.19 11.45 20.41
N HIS A 117 8.11 10.78 19.99
CA HIS A 117 8.15 9.36 19.63
C HIS A 117 9.16 9.07 18.51
N VAL A 118 9.19 9.91 17.47
CA VAL A 118 10.16 9.80 16.38
C VAL A 118 11.59 10.04 16.89
N THR A 119 11.84 11.12 17.63
CA THR A 119 13.18 11.48 18.11
C THR A 119 13.79 10.46 19.07
N ASN A 120 12.96 9.80 19.89
CA ASN A 120 13.43 8.87 20.92
C ASN A 120 13.50 7.41 20.44
N ALA A 121 13.19 7.15 19.18
CA ALA A 121 13.23 5.79 18.63
C ALA A 121 14.67 5.25 18.55
N ALA A 122 14.84 3.96 18.78
CA ALA A 122 16.11 3.28 18.58
C ALA A 122 16.27 2.87 17.10
N PRO A 123 17.26 3.39 16.36
CA PRO A 123 17.43 3.05 14.96
C PRO A 123 17.96 1.62 14.76
N VAL A 124 17.67 1.06 13.59
CA VAL A 124 18.37 -0.10 13.02
C VAL A 124 19.25 0.43 11.91
N HIS A 125 20.56 0.48 12.16
CA HIS A 125 21.51 0.92 11.15
C HIS A 125 21.71 -0.17 10.11
N ILE A 126 21.60 0.19 8.84
CA ILE A 126 21.82 -0.68 7.69
C ILE A 126 23.05 -0.23 6.92
N THR A 127 23.66 -1.16 6.19
CA THR A 127 24.88 -0.88 5.43
C THR A 127 24.61 -0.48 3.99
N THR A 128 23.43 -0.71 3.45
CA THR A 128 23.11 -0.34 2.06
C THR A 128 22.49 1.05 2.00
N THR A 129 22.64 1.69 0.85
CA THR A 129 22.06 3.00 0.53
C THR A 129 21.07 2.83 -0.61
N PRO A 130 19.93 3.54 -0.63
CA PRO A 130 18.96 3.41 -1.69
C PRO A 130 19.51 3.70 -3.09
N ASP A 131 20.51 4.57 -3.20
CA ASP A 131 21.13 5.01 -4.46
C ASP A 131 21.60 3.84 -5.33
N ASP A 132 22.00 2.74 -4.70
CA ASP A 132 22.51 1.53 -5.36
C ASP A 132 21.41 0.63 -5.94
N TYR A 133 20.12 0.89 -5.64
CA TYR A 133 19.04 0.02 -6.07
C TYR A 133 18.58 0.27 -7.50
N PRO A 134 18.33 -0.80 -8.27
CA PRO A 134 17.89 -0.68 -9.65
C PRO A 134 16.45 -0.15 -9.75
N VAL A 135 16.30 0.97 -10.45
CA VAL A 135 14.99 1.55 -10.83
C VAL A 135 14.82 1.57 -12.33
N THR A 136 13.58 1.65 -12.81
CA THR A 136 13.29 1.81 -14.24
C THR A 136 14.01 3.05 -14.81
N SER A 137 14.27 3.07 -16.12
CA SER A 137 14.89 4.24 -16.79
C SER A 137 14.11 5.55 -16.64
N THR A 138 12.83 5.49 -16.25
CA THR A 138 12.03 6.68 -15.94
C THR A 138 12.10 7.09 -14.47
N GLY A 139 12.76 6.31 -13.61
CA GLY A 139 12.90 6.55 -12.17
C GLY A 139 11.65 6.24 -11.34
N TRP A 140 10.49 6.00 -11.96
CA TRP A 140 9.22 5.90 -11.23
C TRP A 140 9.03 4.60 -10.43
N GLY A 141 9.43 3.46 -10.98
CA GLY A 141 9.24 2.15 -10.36
C GLY A 141 10.53 1.37 -10.22
N GLY A 142 10.47 0.24 -9.53
CA GLY A 142 11.58 -0.71 -9.44
C GLY A 142 11.77 -1.48 -10.76
N ILE A 143 12.94 -2.10 -10.95
CA ILE A 143 13.16 -3.02 -12.07
C ILE A 143 12.50 -4.36 -11.78
N ARG A 144 11.78 -4.94 -12.75
CA ARG A 144 11.27 -6.31 -12.62
C ARG A 144 12.44 -7.29 -12.68
N GLU A 145 12.75 -7.91 -11.55
CA GLU A 145 13.83 -8.89 -11.46
C GLU A 145 13.41 -10.28 -11.95
N LYS A 146 14.41 -11.09 -12.30
CA LYS A 146 14.19 -12.51 -12.59
C LYS A 146 13.64 -13.20 -11.33
N PRO A 147 12.69 -14.12 -11.47
CA PRO A 147 12.20 -14.89 -10.34
C PRO A 147 13.36 -15.60 -9.63
N VAL A 148 13.49 -15.40 -8.32
CA VAL A 148 14.30 -16.26 -7.45
C VAL A 148 13.61 -17.62 -7.37
N GLN A 149 14.33 -18.67 -6.94
CA GLN A 149 13.71 -19.96 -6.67
C GLN A 149 12.45 -19.76 -5.80
N PRO A 150 11.26 -20.19 -6.26
CA PRO A 150 9.99 -19.88 -5.62
C PRO A 150 9.77 -20.80 -4.41
N ARG A 151 10.59 -20.65 -3.37
CA ARG A 151 10.51 -21.42 -2.13
C ARG A 151 10.45 -20.54 -0.89
N THR A 152 10.00 -21.15 0.21
CA THR A 152 10.11 -20.60 1.55
C THR A 152 11.47 -20.93 2.15
N TYR A 153 11.86 -20.16 3.17
CA TYR A 153 13.13 -20.31 3.87
C TYR A 153 12.86 -20.36 5.37
N SER A 154 13.59 -21.21 6.09
CA SER A 154 13.58 -21.28 7.54
C SER A 154 14.40 -20.14 8.15
N LEU A 155 14.20 -19.88 9.44
CA LEU A 155 15.01 -18.91 10.18
C LEU A 155 16.50 -19.32 10.19
N GLU A 156 16.74 -20.62 10.37
CA GLU A 156 18.08 -21.19 10.41
C GLU A 156 18.83 -21.05 9.08
N GLU A 157 18.19 -21.38 7.95
CA GLU A 157 18.77 -21.22 6.61
C GLU A 157 19.18 -19.76 6.37
N LEU A 158 18.30 -18.80 6.68
CA LEU A 158 18.57 -17.37 6.45
C LEU A 158 19.74 -16.85 7.29
N GLN A 159 19.93 -17.38 8.50
CA GLN A 159 21.06 -17.01 9.34
C GLN A 159 22.35 -17.70 8.90
N GLN A 160 22.33 -19.02 8.73
CA GLN A 160 23.53 -19.83 8.53
C GLN A 160 24.04 -19.75 7.09
N GLU A 161 23.16 -19.83 6.09
CA GLU A 161 23.54 -19.86 4.68
C GLU A 161 23.62 -18.47 4.05
N PHE A 162 22.71 -17.56 4.43
CA PHE A 162 22.63 -16.21 3.87
C PHE A 162 23.31 -15.13 4.73
N GLY A 163 23.75 -15.48 5.94
CA GLY A 163 24.43 -14.55 6.87
C GLY A 163 23.58 -13.34 7.26
N MET A 164 22.25 -13.50 7.28
CA MET A 164 21.33 -12.42 7.59
C MET A 164 21.23 -12.19 9.10
N LYS A 165 21.04 -10.93 9.49
CA LYS A 165 20.97 -10.52 10.90
C LYS A 165 19.53 -10.47 11.39
N ILE A 166 19.28 -11.08 12.55
CA ILE A 166 17.99 -10.94 13.23
C ILE A 166 17.89 -9.56 13.85
N VAL A 167 16.76 -8.90 13.61
CA VAL A 167 16.30 -7.73 14.36
C VAL A 167 15.18 -8.20 15.27
N ASP A 168 15.52 -8.44 16.54
CA ASP A 168 14.51 -8.71 17.56
C ASP A 168 13.73 -7.43 17.84
N TRP A 169 12.45 -7.45 17.49
CA TRP A 169 11.56 -6.31 17.56
C TRP A 169 10.26 -6.68 18.28
N ASP A 170 9.90 -5.86 19.26
CA ASP A 170 8.75 -6.05 20.14
C ASP A 170 7.39 -5.82 19.44
N GLY A 171 7.39 -5.29 18.22
CA GLY A 171 6.17 -4.93 17.48
C GLY A 171 5.40 -3.75 18.08
N ARG A 172 5.96 -3.04 19.07
CA ARG A 172 5.31 -1.93 19.78
C ARG A 172 6.02 -0.61 19.51
N SER A 173 7.32 -0.58 19.76
CA SER A 173 8.13 0.63 19.70
C SER A 173 8.61 0.85 18.27
N SER A 174 8.56 2.09 17.75
CA SER A 174 9.04 2.32 16.39
C SER A 174 10.57 2.21 16.33
N ARG A 175 11.11 1.59 15.27
CA ARG A 175 12.55 1.52 14.97
C ARG A 175 12.80 1.91 13.52
N PRO A 176 13.37 3.09 13.22
CA PRO A 176 13.66 3.48 11.85
C PRO A 176 14.80 2.64 11.26
N LEU A 177 14.71 2.30 9.98
CA LEU A 177 15.81 1.73 9.20
C LEU A 177 16.64 2.90 8.66
N VAL A 178 17.87 3.03 9.13
CA VAL A 178 18.72 4.20 8.86
C VAL A 178 19.94 3.79 8.07
N ASP A 179 20.10 4.35 6.87
CA ASP A 179 21.25 4.06 6.00
C ASP A 179 22.54 4.78 6.43
N ARG A 180 23.61 4.59 5.64
CA ARG A 180 24.92 5.21 5.88
C ARG A 180 24.92 6.73 5.78
N GLU A 181 23.99 7.31 5.03
CA GLU A 181 23.83 8.75 4.92
C GLU A 181 22.84 9.34 5.94
N SER A 182 22.48 8.53 6.94
CA SER A 182 21.47 8.86 7.95
C SER A 182 20.07 9.05 7.38
N ARG A 183 19.76 8.66 6.15
CA ARG A 183 18.39 8.70 5.63
C ARG A 183 17.56 7.58 6.25
N ILE A 184 16.33 7.91 6.63
CA ILE A 184 15.36 6.92 7.09
C ILE A 184 14.72 6.33 5.85
N ILE A 185 15.04 5.08 5.53
CA ILE A 185 14.57 4.43 4.30
C ILE A 185 13.30 3.61 4.52
N GLY A 186 12.96 3.32 5.78
CA GLY A 186 11.78 2.56 6.19
C GLY A 186 11.63 2.62 7.71
N VAL A 187 10.56 2.04 8.25
CA VAL A 187 10.35 2.01 9.70
C VAL A 187 9.64 0.74 10.14
N LEU A 188 10.19 0.10 11.17
CA LEU A 188 9.44 -0.86 11.98
C LEU A 188 8.48 -0.06 12.84
N GLY A 189 7.26 0.15 12.38
CA GLY A 189 6.37 1.21 12.87
C GLY A 189 5.70 0.90 14.21
N GLY A 190 5.40 -0.36 14.47
CA GLY A 190 4.91 -0.85 15.75
C GLY A 190 3.40 -0.91 15.75
N ARG A 191 2.78 -0.47 16.83
CA ARG A 191 1.32 -0.39 16.94
C ARG A 191 0.91 0.79 17.82
N PRO A 192 -0.34 1.28 17.71
CA PRO A 192 -0.86 2.28 18.64
C PRO A 192 -0.72 1.86 20.10
N ASN A 193 -0.37 2.80 20.97
CA ASN A 193 -0.46 2.62 22.42
C ASN A 193 -1.93 2.74 22.88
N ASP A 194 -2.73 1.74 22.51
CA ASP A 194 -4.13 1.59 22.88
C ASP A 194 -4.36 0.14 23.33
N ALA A 195 -4.90 -0.02 24.54
CA ALA A 195 -5.17 -1.32 25.14
C ALA A 195 -6.10 -2.20 24.29
N GLY A 196 -7.08 -1.60 23.59
CA GLY A 196 -8.03 -2.33 22.74
C GLY A 196 -7.54 -2.59 21.33
N TYR A 197 -6.33 -2.14 20.96
CA TYR A 197 -5.86 -2.26 19.57
C TYR A 197 -5.63 -3.71 19.14
N LEU A 198 -5.12 -4.56 20.04
CA LEU A 198 -4.89 -5.96 19.70
C LEU A 198 -6.19 -6.72 19.46
N ASP A 199 -7.22 -6.50 20.28
CA ASP A 199 -8.54 -7.10 20.06
C ASP A 199 -9.13 -6.67 18.72
N LEU A 200 -8.91 -5.41 18.35
CA LEU A 200 -9.30 -4.89 17.04
C LEU A 200 -8.53 -5.57 15.90
N THR A 201 -7.23 -5.87 16.05
CA THR A 201 -6.47 -6.62 15.03
C THR A 201 -6.89 -8.10 14.97
N ARG A 202 -7.31 -8.70 16.10
CA ARG A 202 -7.90 -10.05 16.14
C ARG A 202 -9.26 -10.09 15.44
N GLU A 203 -10.08 -9.04 15.61
CA GLU A 203 -11.31 -8.86 14.84
C GLU A 203 -11.02 -8.80 13.34
N ALA A 204 -10.04 -8.01 12.90
CA ALA A 204 -9.64 -7.96 11.49
C ALA A 204 -9.24 -9.35 10.96
N ALA A 205 -8.44 -10.10 11.71
CA ALA A 205 -8.04 -11.46 11.33
C ALA A 205 -9.25 -12.42 11.23
N ARG A 206 -10.16 -12.38 12.22
CA ARG A 206 -11.40 -13.19 12.20
C ARG A 206 -12.28 -12.88 10.99
N GLN A 207 -12.38 -11.61 10.61
CA GLN A 207 -13.18 -11.19 9.46
C GLN A 207 -12.55 -11.60 8.13
N LEU A 208 -11.21 -11.62 8.05
CA LEU A 208 -10.53 -12.19 6.90
C LEU A 208 -10.75 -13.70 6.81
N GLU A 209 -10.66 -14.44 7.93
CA GLU A 209 -10.99 -15.87 7.94
C GLU A 209 -12.41 -16.12 7.46
N ALA A 210 -13.39 -15.46 8.09
CA ALA A 210 -14.81 -15.68 7.84
C ALA A 210 -15.24 -15.36 6.39
N GLN A 211 -14.49 -14.49 5.71
CA GLN A 211 -14.79 -14.07 4.35
C GLN A 211 -13.91 -14.76 3.29
N ARG A 212 -12.93 -15.59 3.67
CA ARG A 212 -11.98 -16.19 2.72
C ARG A 212 -12.69 -16.92 1.57
N GLU A 213 -13.66 -17.76 1.89
CA GLU A 213 -14.39 -18.58 0.90
C GLU A 213 -15.26 -17.73 -0.04
N ASN A 214 -15.58 -16.49 0.35
CA ASN A 214 -16.33 -15.54 -0.47
C ASN A 214 -15.45 -14.75 -1.45
N ILE A 215 -14.13 -14.96 -1.42
CA ILE A 215 -13.19 -14.32 -2.33
C ILE A 215 -12.96 -15.22 -3.54
N LYS A 216 -13.39 -14.75 -4.72
CA LYS A 216 -13.13 -15.45 -5.98
C LYS A 216 -11.71 -15.12 -6.44
N MET A 217 -10.83 -16.11 -6.42
CA MET A 217 -9.54 -16.01 -7.10
C MET A 217 -9.74 -16.16 -8.61
N HIS A 218 -9.03 -15.35 -9.40
CA HIS A 218 -9.00 -15.56 -10.84
C HIS A 218 -8.29 -16.88 -11.17
N PRO A 219 -8.80 -17.68 -12.13
CA PRO A 219 -8.11 -18.85 -12.63
C PRO A 219 -6.66 -18.51 -13.04
N GLY A 220 -5.68 -19.33 -12.64
CA GLY A 220 -4.25 -19.09 -12.91
C GLY A 220 -3.52 -18.17 -11.92
N LYS A 221 -4.20 -17.66 -10.88
CA LYS A 221 -3.57 -16.94 -9.75
C LYS A 221 -3.42 -17.77 -8.47
N ALA A 222 -3.84 -19.04 -8.48
CA ALA A 222 -3.74 -19.92 -7.31
C ALA A 222 -2.28 -20.16 -6.89
N GLU A 223 -1.36 -20.27 -7.86
CA GLU A 223 0.09 -20.27 -7.65
C GLU A 223 0.65 -18.89 -8.05
N GLY A 224 0.47 -17.92 -7.16
CA GLY A 224 0.89 -16.55 -7.42
C GLY A 224 2.42 -16.39 -7.34
N ARG A 225 2.96 -15.40 -8.06
CA ARG A 225 4.35 -14.90 -7.91
C ARG A 225 4.78 -14.69 -6.45
N ARG A 226 3.82 -14.39 -5.58
CA ARG A 226 4.04 -14.06 -4.18
C ARG A 226 3.76 -15.24 -3.25
N GLY A 227 3.37 -16.42 -3.73
CA GLY A 227 2.97 -17.57 -2.92
C GLY A 227 1.50 -17.95 -3.08
N THR A 228 1.12 -19.03 -2.41
CA THR A 228 -0.18 -19.70 -2.55
C THR A 228 -1.09 -19.31 -1.39
N PHE A 229 -1.83 -18.22 -1.55
CA PHE A 229 -2.87 -17.79 -0.60
C PHE A 229 -3.89 -16.87 -1.28
N THR A 230 -5.11 -16.86 -0.72
CA THR A 230 -6.19 -15.98 -1.20
C THR A 230 -5.86 -14.53 -0.89
N SER A 231 -5.92 -13.67 -1.91
CA SER A 231 -5.71 -12.23 -1.76
C SER A 231 -6.65 -11.45 -2.65
N ALA A 232 -7.04 -10.25 -2.20
CA ALA A 232 -7.84 -9.33 -2.99
C ALA A 232 -7.36 -7.89 -2.82
N SER A 233 -7.13 -7.23 -3.95
CA SER A 233 -6.68 -5.84 -4.01
C SER A 233 -7.82 -4.90 -4.36
N TYR A 234 -7.81 -3.70 -3.78
CA TYR A 234 -8.80 -2.66 -3.96
C TYR A 234 -8.14 -1.29 -4.07
N GLY A 235 -8.88 -0.31 -4.59
CA GLY A 235 -8.44 1.06 -4.74
C GLY A 235 -8.04 1.43 -6.14
N ILE A 236 -7.36 2.55 -6.28
CA ILE A 236 -6.98 3.16 -7.56
C ILE A 236 -5.59 2.65 -7.94
N SER A 237 -5.43 2.22 -9.19
CA SER A 237 -4.16 1.75 -9.73
C SER A 237 -3.98 2.21 -11.18
N PHE A 238 -2.75 2.18 -11.65
CA PHE A 238 -2.42 2.37 -13.05
C PHE A 238 -1.14 1.61 -13.42
N GLY A 239 -1.25 0.71 -14.40
CA GLY A 239 -0.24 -0.27 -14.78
C GLY A 239 -0.89 -1.61 -15.13
N GLY A 240 -0.09 -2.64 -15.43
CA GLY A 240 -0.60 -4.00 -15.66
C GLY A 240 -1.57 -4.14 -16.84
N GLY A 241 -1.41 -3.32 -17.88
CA GLY A 241 -2.26 -3.32 -19.09
C GLY A 241 -3.40 -2.30 -19.08
N GLN A 242 -3.68 -1.63 -17.94
CA GLN A 242 -4.60 -0.50 -17.92
C GLN A 242 -4.09 0.65 -18.79
N GLN A 243 -4.97 1.26 -19.58
CA GLN A 243 -4.65 2.41 -20.44
C GLN A 243 -4.76 3.75 -19.71
N ILE A 244 -5.61 3.82 -18.67
CA ILE A 244 -5.80 4.99 -17.82
C ILE A 244 -5.90 4.57 -16.34
N PRO A 245 -5.68 5.50 -15.38
CA PRO A 245 -5.96 5.24 -13.97
C PRO A 245 -7.41 4.83 -13.73
N GLY A 246 -7.59 3.84 -12.87
CA GLY A 246 -8.91 3.29 -12.57
C GLY A 246 -8.93 2.54 -11.25
N ASN A 247 -10.13 2.35 -10.69
CA ASN A 247 -10.32 1.42 -9.60
C ASN A 247 -10.08 -0.02 -10.07
N LEU A 248 -9.35 -0.80 -9.27
CA LEU A 248 -9.12 -2.23 -9.52
C LEU A 248 -10.46 -2.96 -9.61
N LYS A 249 -10.64 -3.72 -10.69
CA LYS A 249 -11.85 -4.52 -10.91
C LYS A 249 -11.73 -5.85 -10.17
N GLN A 250 -12.76 -6.18 -9.40
CA GLN A 250 -12.97 -7.48 -8.77
C GLN A 250 -14.33 -8.03 -9.21
N SER A 251 -14.60 -9.30 -8.93
CA SER A 251 -15.97 -9.83 -9.10
C SER A 251 -16.96 -9.03 -8.23
N PRO A 252 -18.26 -8.93 -8.59
CA PRO A 252 -19.23 -8.21 -7.76
C PRO A 252 -19.29 -8.72 -6.31
N ALA A 253 -19.25 -10.04 -6.10
CA ALA A 253 -19.22 -10.65 -4.77
C ALA A 253 -17.97 -10.25 -3.97
N THR A 254 -16.80 -10.35 -4.58
CA THR A 254 -15.53 -9.94 -3.95
C THR A 254 -15.50 -8.44 -3.66
N THR A 255 -16.03 -7.61 -4.57
CA THR A 255 -16.17 -6.16 -4.37
C THR A 255 -17.04 -5.84 -3.17
N HIS A 256 -18.18 -6.53 -3.01
CA HIS A 256 -19.07 -6.36 -1.86
C HIS A 256 -18.36 -6.68 -0.55
N VAL A 257 -17.68 -7.83 -0.47
CA VAL A 257 -16.90 -8.25 0.70
C VAL A 257 -15.83 -7.22 1.05
N ILE A 258 -15.03 -6.77 0.08
CA ILE A 258 -13.97 -5.80 0.33
C ILE A 258 -14.54 -4.47 0.82
N ASN A 259 -15.60 -3.95 0.19
CA ASN A 259 -16.25 -2.71 0.60
C ASN A 259 -16.73 -2.81 2.05
N MET A 260 -17.36 -3.93 2.44
CA MET A 260 -17.79 -4.18 3.81
C MET A 260 -16.60 -4.16 4.78
N LEU A 261 -15.52 -4.89 4.47
CA LEU A 261 -14.32 -4.94 5.31
C LEU A 261 -13.69 -3.55 5.50
N PHE A 262 -13.62 -2.73 4.44
CA PHE A 262 -13.03 -1.40 4.51
C PHE A 262 -13.89 -0.38 5.29
N LEU A 263 -15.17 -0.67 5.52
CA LEU A 263 -16.03 0.10 6.41
C LEU A 263 -15.86 -0.30 7.89
N MET A 264 -15.22 -1.42 8.18
CA MET A 264 -15.04 -1.87 9.55
C MET A 264 -14.01 -1.02 10.30
N GLN A 265 -14.31 -0.72 11.56
CA GLN A 265 -13.46 0.08 12.42
C GLN A 265 -12.03 -0.52 12.54
N CYS A 266 -11.89 -1.84 12.44
CA CYS A 266 -10.60 -2.50 12.52
C CYS A 266 -9.67 -2.11 11.35
N PHE A 267 -10.13 -2.19 10.11
CA PHE A 267 -9.35 -1.80 8.95
C PHE A 267 -9.14 -0.29 8.86
N ILE A 268 -10.14 0.52 9.22
CA ILE A 268 -9.99 1.99 9.29
C ILE A 268 -8.87 2.38 10.26
N ARG A 269 -8.81 1.75 11.45
CA ARG A 269 -7.77 2.05 12.45
C ARG A 269 -6.39 1.55 12.05
N ILE A 270 -6.28 0.38 11.44
CA ILE A 270 -5.01 -0.12 10.90
C ILE A 270 -4.53 0.79 9.78
N ALA A 271 -5.41 1.15 8.84
CA ALA A 271 -5.10 2.03 7.73
C ALA A 271 -4.61 3.41 8.20
N GLY A 272 -5.36 4.02 9.12
CA GLY A 272 -5.04 5.30 9.73
C GLY A 272 -3.73 5.30 10.50
N PHE A 273 -3.40 4.20 11.18
CA PHE A 273 -2.11 4.08 11.86
C PHE A 273 -0.94 4.02 10.86
N GLY A 274 -1.04 3.20 9.81
CA GLY A 274 -0.04 3.15 8.75
C GLY A 274 0.17 4.51 8.06
N ASN A 275 -0.92 5.23 7.77
CA ASN A 275 -0.86 6.59 7.22
C ASN A 275 -0.17 7.58 8.19
N GLY A 276 -0.49 7.50 9.49
CA GLY A 276 0.14 8.31 10.52
C GLY A 276 1.63 8.04 10.67
N LEU A 277 2.05 6.77 10.60
CA LEU A 277 3.46 6.39 10.56
C LEU A 277 4.16 6.98 9.34
N PHE A 278 3.56 6.85 8.15
CA PHE A 278 4.16 7.39 6.93
C PHE A 278 4.41 8.89 7.06
N LYS A 279 3.37 9.64 7.48
CA LYS A 279 3.48 11.09 7.70
C LYS A 279 4.51 11.48 8.76
N ALA A 280 4.71 10.66 9.79
CA ALA A 280 5.64 10.95 10.88
C ALA A 280 7.11 10.72 10.47
N TRP A 281 7.34 9.66 9.71
CA TRP A 281 8.67 9.14 9.41
C TRP A 281 9.21 9.60 8.05
N ASN A 282 8.33 9.86 7.07
CA ASN A 282 8.68 10.34 5.74
C ASN A 282 7.64 11.36 5.22
N PRO A 283 7.60 12.59 5.80
CA PRO A 283 6.53 13.56 5.57
C PRO A 283 6.48 14.11 4.14
N GLU A 284 7.60 14.24 3.45
CA GLU A 284 7.65 14.80 2.10
C GLU A 284 7.09 13.82 1.08
N VAL A 285 7.52 12.55 1.13
CA VAL A 285 6.94 11.48 0.30
C VAL A 285 5.48 11.25 0.67
N HIS A 286 5.10 11.34 1.95
CA HIS A 286 3.70 11.28 2.36
C HIS A 286 2.86 12.40 1.71
N ALA A 287 3.37 13.64 1.69
CA ALA A 287 2.70 14.76 1.04
C ALA A 287 2.56 14.56 -0.47
N PHE A 288 3.58 13.98 -1.12
CA PHE A 288 3.51 13.61 -2.53
C PHE A 288 2.39 12.59 -2.80
N TYR A 289 2.24 11.56 -1.95
CA TYR A 289 1.12 10.61 -2.02
C TYR A 289 -0.25 11.29 -1.84
N GLU A 290 -0.39 12.15 -0.82
CA GLU A 290 -1.64 12.87 -0.54
C GLU A 290 -2.02 13.78 -1.72
N PHE A 291 -1.05 14.54 -2.25
CA PHE A 291 -1.24 15.39 -3.43
C PHE A 291 -1.68 14.59 -4.65
N THR A 292 -0.97 13.51 -5.00
CA THR A 292 -1.30 12.69 -6.17
C THR A 292 -2.70 12.09 -6.04
N LEU A 293 -3.07 11.57 -4.87
CA LEU A 293 -4.38 10.99 -4.66
C LEU A 293 -5.50 12.05 -4.71
N ASP A 294 -5.27 13.24 -4.17
CA ASP A 294 -6.18 14.40 -4.25
C ASP A 294 -6.34 14.90 -5.69
N ALA A 295 -5.26 15.01 -6.46
CA ALA A 295 -5.32 15.39 -7.87
C ALA A 295 -6.13 14.39 -8.69
N LEU A 296 -5.93 13.09 -8.47
CA LEU A 296 -6.67 12.04 -9.16
C LEU A 296 -8.17 12.10 -8.89
N THR A 297 -8.57 12.24 -7.62
CA THR A 297 -10.00 12.16 -7.25
C THR A 297 -10.73 13.48 -7.37
N ASN A 298 -10.04 14.62 -7.32
CA ASN A 298 -10.70 15.93 -7.27
C ASN A 298 -10.55 16.70 -8.59
N GLN A 299 -9.51 16.44 -9.38
CA GLN A 299 -9.23 17.18 -10.61
C GLN A 299 -9.38 16.30 -11.85
N TYR A 300 -8.84 15.08 -11.83
CA TYR A 300 -8.86 14.20 -13.00
C TYR A 300 -10.21 13.49 -13.18
N ASN A 301 -10.62 12.68 -12.20
CA ASN A 301 -11.83 11.88 -12.32
C ASN A 301 -12.54 11.71 -10.97
N PRO A 302 -13.67 12.42 -10.75
CA PRO A 302 -14.41 12.37 -9.48
C PRO A 302 -15.09 11.01 -9.22
N ASN A 303 -15.15 10.12 -10.22
CA ASN A 303 -15.68 8.77 -10.04
C ASN A 303 -14.65 7.79 -9.46
N LEU A 304 -13.36 8.18 -9.37
CA LEU A 304 -12.35 7.36 -8.71
C LEU A 304 -12.61 7.27 -7.21
N ARG A 305 -12.74 6.05 -6.71
CA ARG A 305 -13.07 5.78 -5.30
C ARG A 305 -11.81 5.52 -4.51
N ARG A 306 -11.64 6.24 -3.40
CA ARG A 306 -10.59 5.96 -2.41
C ARG A 306 -10.91 4.69 -1.64
N ASN A 307 -9.87 4.07 -1.11
CA ASN A 307 -9.96 2.95 -0.17
C ASN A 307 -10.82 3.32 1.05
N PHE A 308 -10.58 4.50 1.61
CA PHE A 308 -11.23 4.99 2.81
C PHE A 308 -11.62 6.46 2.63
N GLN A 309 -12.39 7.00 3.58
CA GLN A 309 -12.65 8.43 3.65
C GLN A 309 -11.35 9.26 3.61
N GLN A 310 -11.43 10.48 3.08
CA GLN A 310 -10.28 11.37 2.98
C GLN A 310 -9.57 11.51 4.33
N LYS A 311 -8.24 11.58 4.31
CA LYS A 311 -7.32 11.64 5.49
C LYS A 311 -7.14 10.33 6.26
N VAL A 312 -7.96 9.29 6.06
CA VAL A 312 -7.69 7.97 6.68
C VAL A 312 -6.42 7.36 6.10
N SER A 313 -6.25 7.41 4.78
CA SER A 313 -5.08 6.86 4.10
C SER A 313 -4.67 7.71 2.90
N ALA A 314 -3.36 7.93 2.76
CA ALA A 314 -2.76 8.53 1.56
C ALA A 314 -2.39 7.48 0.49
N PHE A 315 -2.58 6.19 0.77
CA PHE A 315 -2.33 5.12 -0.18
C PHE A 315 -3.52 4.95 -1.14
N ALA A 316 -3.23 4.89 -2.44
CA ALA A 316 -4.26 4.79 -3.47
C ALA A 316 -4.89 3.38 -3.53
N ALA A 317 -4.13 2.34 -3.16
CA ALA A 317 -4.56 0.95 -3.21
C ALA A 317 -4.19 0.20 -1.92
N ALA A 318 -4.85 -0.94 -1.71
CA ALA A 318 -4.58 -1.83 -0.61
C ALA A 318 -4.87 -3.28 -0.98
N THR A 319 -4.22 -4.23 -0.33
CA THR A 319 -4.48 -5.68 -0.49
C THR A 319 -4.76 -6.30 0.86
N LEU A 320 -5.86 -7.06 0.92
CA LEU A 320 -6.19 -7.98 2.00
C LEU A 320 -5.68 -9.37 1.62
N ASN A 321 -4.86 -9.97 2.48
CA ASN A 321 -4.37 -11.33 2.32
C ASN A 321 -5.10 -12.22 3.33
N PHE A 322 -5.93 -13.14 2.82
CA PHE A 322 -6.95 -13.85 3.56
C PHE A 322 -6.45 -15.14 4.22
N GLY A 323 -5.15 -15.49 4.17
CA GLY A 323 -4.61 -16.65 4.89
C GLY A 323 -5.08 -18.03 4.36
N PRO A 324 -5.06 -19.10 5.19
CA PRO A 324 -4.82 -19.09 6.64
C PRO A 324 -3.34 -19.00 6.99
N SER A 325 -2.49 -19.35 6.03
CA SER A 325 -1.05 -19.17 6.11
C SER A 325 -0.61 -18.24 4.97
N THR A 326 -0.65 -16.93 5.22
CA THR A 326 -0.13 -15.94 4.26
C THR A 326 1.40 -15.98 4.30
N VAL A 327 1.99 -16.88 3.51
CA VAL A 327 3.44 -16.99 3.34
C VAL A 327 3.84 -16.42 2.00
N THR A 328 4.70 -15.39 2.01
CA THR A 328 5.14 -14.76 0.78
C THR A 328 6.51 -15.24 0.32
N LEU A 329 6.63 -15.65 -0.94
CA LEU A 329 7.92 -15.95 -1.59
C LEU A 329 8.75 -14.67 -1.79
N PRO A 330 10.09 -14.75 -1.96
CA PRO A 330 10.93 -13.59 -2.25
C PRO A 330 10.46 -12.82 -3.49
N HIS A 331 10.12 -11.55 -3.30
CA HIS A 331 9.63 -10.71 -4.38
C HIS A 331 9.85 -9.22 -4.12
N ILE A 332 9.69 -8.43 -5.17
CA ILE A 332 9.56 -6.97 -5.13
C ILE A 332 8.21 -6.55 -5.69
N ASP A 333 7.72 -5.39 -5.29
CA ASP A 333 6.54 -4.76 -5.86
C ASP A 333 6.94 -3.66 -6.85
N CYS A 334 7.67 -4.05 -7.89
CA CYS A 334 8.32 -3.13 -8.83
C CYS A 334 7.38 -2.09 -9.50
N LEU A 335 6.05 -2.31 -9.48
CA LEU A 335 5.06 -1.36 -9.98
C LEU A 335 4.68 -0.25 -9.00
N ASN A 336 5.10 -0.33 -7.74
CA ASN A 336 4.95 0.76 -6.76
C ASN A 336 5.99 1.85 -6.99
N LEU A 337 5.75 3.04 -6.45
CA LEU A 337 6.71 4.14 -6.52
C LEU A 337 8.06 3.72 -5.92
N ALA A 338 9.16 3.94 -6.65
CA ALA A 338 10.49 3.47 -6.28
C ALA A 338 10.96 3.98 -4.91
N TRP A 339 10.83 5.29 -4.65
CA TRP A 339 11.14 5.90 -3.35
C TRP A 339 9.91 5.94 -2.43
N GLY A 340 8.80 5.37 -2.89
CA GLY A 340 7.58 5.29 -2.14
C GLY A 340 7.61 4.19 -1.09
N TRP A 341 6.83 4.34 -0.03
CA TRP A 341 6.69 3.30 0.99
C TRP A 341 5.37 2.55 0.81
N CYS A 342 5.33 1.33 1.35
CA CYS A 342 4.14 0.52 1.48
C CYS A 342 3.99 0.13 2.95
N ALA A 343 2.78 0.25 3.49
CA ALA A 343 2.48 -0.17 4.85
C ALA A 343 2.04 -1.63 4.83
N ILE A 344 2.64 -2.45 5.69
CA ILE A 344 2.33 -3.87 5.86
C ILE A 344 1.95 -4.08 7.32
N THR A 345 0.77 -4.63 7.58
CA THR A 345 0.34 -5.02 8.93
C THR A 345 0.18 -6.52 9.00
N ALA A 346 0.91 -7.16 9.91
CA ALA A 346 0.75 -8.58 10.20
C ALA A 346 -0.50 -8.79 11.06
N LEU A 347 -1.29 -9.81 10.74
CA LEU A 347 -2.53 -10.16 11.43
C LEU A 347 -2.58 -11.68 11.66
N GLY A 348 -3.42 -12.14 12.58
CA GLY A 348 -3.60 -13.57 12.89
C GLY A 348 -3.13 -13.94 14.29
N LEU A 349 -3.03 -15.24 14.53
CA LEU A 349 -2.58 -15.85 15.77
C LEU A 349 -1.42 -16.79 15.44
N PHE A 350 -0.21 -16.29 15.67
CA PHE A 350 1.04 -17.03 15.51
C PHE A 350 2.07 -16.52 16.52
N ASP A 351 3.02 -17.37 16.87
CA ASP A 351 4.18 -17.04 17.69
C ASP A 351 5.25 -16.36 16.81
N PRO A 352 5.48 -15.04 16.99
CA PRO A 352 6.47 -14.34 16.19
C PRO A 352 7.90 -14.74 16.52
N ASP A 353 8.16 -15.46 17.61
CA ASP A 353 9.49 -16.01 17.93
C ASP A 353 9.80 -17.25 17.10
N LEU A 354 8.77 -17.97 16.63
CA LEU A 354 8.93 -19.23 15.90
C LEU A 354 8.62 -19.11 14.39
N GLY A 355 8.02 -18.02 13.93
CA GLY A 355 7.59 -17.90 12.54
C GLY A 355 7.12 -16.50 12.13
N GLY A 356 6.68 -16.35 10.88
CA GLY A 356 6.04 -15.13 10.38
C GLY A 356 6.93 -13.87 10.26
N HIS A 357 8.24 -14.02 10.50
CA HIS A 357 9.26 -12.97 10.38
C HIS A 357 9.22 -12.32 8.99
N LEU A 358 9.43 -11.00 8.92
CA LEU A 358 9.64 -10.31 7.65
C LEU A 358 11.11 -10.41 7.26
N VAL A 359 11.39 -10.83 6.03
CA VAL A 359 12.75 -10.91 5.49
C VAL A 359 12.95 -9.76 4.52
N LEU A 360 13.99 -8.94 4.74
CA LEU A 360 14.43 -7.89 3.82
C LEU A 360 15.79 -8.30 3.26
N TRP A 361 15.76 -8.90 2.06
CA TRP A 361 16.90 -9.61 1.46
C TRP A 361 18.07 -8.68 1.20
N ASP A 362 17.82 -7.54 0.56
CA ASP A 362 18.89 -6.62 0.18
C ASP A 362 19.51 -5.89 1.38
N LEU A 363 18.79 -5.84 2.51
CA LEU A 363 19.30 -5.29 3.77
C LEU A 363 19.99 -6.35 4.63
N LYS A 364 19.92 -7.63 4.25
CA LYS A 364 20.34 -8.78 5.05
C LYS A 364 19.71 -8.80 6.44
N LEU A 365 18.42 -8.46 6.54
CA LEU A 365 17.68 -8.43 7.81
C LEU A 365 16.57 -9.49 7.85
N ILE A 366 16.46 -10.15 9.00
CA ILE A 366 15.32 -10.98 9.39
C ILE A 366 14.66 -10.28 10.57
N ILE A 367 13.44 -9.77 10.39
CA ILE A 367 12.76 -8.96 11.39
C ILE A 367 11.68 -9.80 12.05
N ARG A 368 11.77 -9.99 13.37
CA ARG A 368 10.66 -10.52 14.15
C ARG A 368 9.47 -9.59 13.98
N PHE A 369 8.33 -10.12 13.52
CA PHE A 369 7.19 -9.30 13.11
C PHE A 369 5.89 -9.74 13.80
N PRO A 370 5.61 -9.23 15.01
CA PRO A 370 4.46 -9.66 15.81
C PRO A 370 3.11 -9.34 15.17
N PRO A 371 2.09 -10.20 15.35
CA PRO A 371 0.71 -9.89 14.94
C PRO A 371 0.21 -8.58 15.55
N GLY A 372 -0.52 -7.81 14.74
CA GLY A 372 -1.00 -6.48 15.08
C GLY A 372 0.05 -5.38 14.94
N SER A 373 1.25 -5.66 14.43
CA SER A 373 2.27 -4.64 14.20
C SER A 373 2.27 -4.19 12.73
N THR A 374 2.66 -2.95 12.48
CA THR A 374 2.80 -2.36 11.14
C THR A 374 4.25 -1.97 10.85
N ILE A 375 4.74 -2.31 9.65
CA ILE A 375 6.05 -1.90 9.10
C ILE A 375 5.81 -1.11 7.81
N LEU A 376 6.63 -0.09 7.54
CA LEU A 376 6.66 0.59 6.25
C LEU A 376 8.01 0.37 5.57
N ILE A 377 7.99 -0.12 4.33
CA ILE A 377 9.20 -0.37 3.52
C ILE A 377 9.03 0.17 2.10
N PRO A 378 10.13 0.50 1.41
CA PRO A 378 10.13 0.78 -0.02
C PRO A 378 10.07 -0.54 -0.80
N SER A 379 8.86 -1.10 -0.89
CA SER A 379 8.64 -2.45 -1.43
C SER A 379 8.93 -2.59 -2.93
N ALA A 380 9.04 -1.47 -3.65
CA ALA A 380 9.40 -1.42 -5.06
C ALA A 380 10.87 -1.80 -5.32
N ILE A 381 11.75 -1.52 -4.37
CA ILE A 381 13.21 -1.68 -4.52
C ILE A 381 13.80 -2.68 -3.52
N LEU A 382 13.11 -2.97 -2.42
CA LEU A 382 13.55 -3.99 -1.45
C LEU A 382 12.83 -5.30 -1.72
N ARG A 383 13.62 -6.32 -2.07
CA ARG A 383 13.16 -7.70 -2.11
C ARG A 383 12.81 -8.16 -0.70
N HIS A 384 11.59 -8.67 -0.58
CA HIS A 384 11.04 -9.07 0.70
C HIS A 384 10.24 -10.37 0.59
N SER A 385 10.17 -11.08 1.71
CA SER A 385 9.38 -12.29 1.90
C SER A 385 8.99 -12.40 3.38
N ASN A 386 8.35 -13.51 3.76
CA ASN A 386 8.22 -13.86 5.17
C ASN A 386 8.44 -15.36 5.38
N ILE A 387 8.86 -15.69 6.59
CA ILE A 387 9.04 -17.09 7.02
C ILE A 387 7.67 -17.71 7.28
N GLY A 388 7.56 -19.02 7.07
CA GLY A 388 6.39 -19.80 7.46
C GLY A 388 6.02 -19.66 8.95
N ILE A 389 4.80 -20.05 9.28
CA ILE A 389 4.29 -20.14 10.65
C ILE A 389 4.21 -21.61 11.08
N GLN A 390 4.05 -21.86 12.38
CA GLN A 390 3.94 -23.22 12.92
C GLN A 390 2.61 -23.87 12.56
N LEU A 391 2.56 -25.20 12.66
CA LEU A 391 1.33 -25.95 12.41
C LEU A 391 0.23 -25.54 13.40
N GLY A 392 -0.97 -25.26 12.88
CA GLY A 392 -2.12 -24.82 13.68
C GLY A 392 -2.20 -23.31 13.91
N GLU A 393 -1.16 -22.55 13.52
CA GLU A 393 -1.19 -21.09 13.56
C GLU A 393 -1.90 -20.48 12.36
N THR A 394 -2.27 -19.20 12.48
CA THR A 394 -2.89 -18.44 11.40
C THR A 394 -2.17 -17.11 11.16
N ARG A 395 -1.98 -16.74 9.90
CA ARG A 395 -1.39 -15.47 9.48
C ARG A 395 -2.12 -14.89 8.28
N TYR A 396 -2.50 -13.63 8.45
CA TYR A 396 -3.11 -12.77 7.45
C TYR A 396 -2.28 -11.49 7.35
N SER A 397 -2.56 -10.66 6.36
CA SER A 397 -1.99 -9.32 6.36
C SER A 397 -2.86 -8.33 5.63
N PHE A 398 -2.70 -7.07 6.01
CA PHE A 398 -3.28 -5.93 5.32
C PHE A 398 -2.15 -5.02 4.85
N THR A 399 -2.15 -4.72 3.55
CA THR A 399 -1.10 -3.91 2.92
C THR A 399 -1.70 -2.70 2.24
N GLN A 400 -1.00 -1.56 2.28
CA GLN A 400 -1.39 -0.33 1.61
C GLN A 400 -0.22 0.19 0.76
N PHE A 401 -0.49 0.56 -0.49
CA PHE A 401 0.53 0.92 -1.48
C PHE A 401 -0.03 1.87 -2.54
N THR A 402 0.84 2.44 -3.37
CA THR A 402 0.45 3.28 -4.51
C THR A 402 1.32 2.94 -5.71
N ALA A 403 0.67 2.65 -6.83
CA ALA A 403 1.35 2.33 -8.08
C ALA A 403 2.10 3.56 -8.65
N ALA A 404 3.33 3.35 -9.10
CA ALA A 404 4.19 4.35 -9.74
C ALA A 404 3.51 5.05 -10.94
N GLY A 405 2.70 4.30 -11.69
CA GLY A 405 1.96 4.81 -12.84
C GLY A 405 1.06 6.00 -12.49
N LEU A 406 0.47 6.01 -11.28
CA LEU A 406 -0.40 7.09 -10.83
C LEU A 406 0.35 8.41 -10.69
N PHE A 407 1.54 8.37 -10.10
CA PHE A 407 2.38 9.55 -9.97
C PHE A 407 2.81 10.08 -11.33
N ARG A 408 3.25 9.18 -12.23
CA ARG A 408 3.59 9.52 -13.61
C ARG A 408 2.42 10.16 -14.37
N TRP A 409 1.21 9.64 -14.18
CA TRP A 409 0.02 10.19 -14.83
C TRP A 409 -0.26 11.64 -14.39
N VAL A 410 -0.15 11.91 -13.08
CA VAL A 410 -0.32 13.26 -12.53
C VAL A 410 0.84 14.17 -12.95
N ASP A 411 2.09 13.70 -12.90
CA ASP A 411 3.30 14.43 -13.35
C ASP A 411 3.20 14.83 -14.82
N ASN A 412 2.64 13.95 -15.65
CA ASN A 412 2.39 14.24 -17.04
C ASN A 412 1.19 15.18 -17.25
N GLY A 413 0.45 15.64 -16.24
CA GLY A 413 -0.73 16.47 -16.43
C GLY A 413 -1.96 15.69 -16.90
N PHE A 414 -2.17 14.50 -16.32
CA PHE A 414 -3.29 13.59 -16.59
C PHE A 414 -3.32 12.97 -17.99
N LYS A 415 -2.14 12.62 -18.52
CA LYS A 415 -1.98 11.95 -19.81
C LYS A 415 -0.94 10.83 -19.76
N SER A 416 -1.00 9.97 -20.78
CA SER A 416 -0.07 8.86 -20.92
C SER A 416 1.36 9.37 -21.16
N ASP A 417 2.35 8.52 -20.89
CA ASP A 417 3.74 8.88 -21.18
C ASP A 417 3.99 9.08 -22.67
N LEU A 418 3.30 8.30 -23.51
CA LEU A 418 3.36 8.41 -24.97
C LEU A 418 2.83 9.78 -25.43
N THR A 419 1.66 10.18 -24.94
CA THR A 419 1.05 11.48 -25.24
C THR A 419 1.94 12.63 -24.78
N ALA A 420 2.48 12.56 -23.55
CA ALA A 420 3.36 13.59 -23.03
C ALA A 420 4.66 13.73 -23.83
N VAL A 421 5.21 12.63 -24.36
CA VAL A 421 6.39 12.67 -25.25
C VAL A 421 6.04 13.32 -26.59
N ALA A 422 4.94 12.92 -27.23
CA ALA A 422 4.54 13.48 -28.53
C ALA A 422 4.33 14.99 -28.47
N GLU A 423 3.67 15.49 -27.42
CA GLU A 423 3.40 16.93 -27.26
C GLU A 423 4.64 17.77 -26.95
N THR A 424 5.67 17.17 -26.35
CA THR A 424 6.93 17.87 -26.03
C THR A 424 7.97 17.77 -27.15
N GLN A 425 7.70 16.99 -28.21
CA GLN A 425 8.67 16.75 -29.28
C GLN A 425 8.99 18.01 -30.11
N ALA A 426 8.02 18.92 -30.26
CA ALA A 426 8.20 20.17 -31.00
C ALA A 426 8.85 21.29 -30.17
N ASP A 427 9.05 21.09 -28.86
CA ASP A 427 9.64 22.05 -27.93
C ASP A 427 10.94 21.49 -27.33
N PRO A 428 12.12 21.91 -27.84
CA PRO A 428 13.41 21.45 -27.35
C PRO A 428 13.63 21.69 -25.85
N GLU A 429 13.07 22.78 -25.29
CA GLU A 429 13.22 23.09 -23.87
C GLU A 429 12.40 22.11 -23.01
N ALA A 430 11.15 21.85 -23.40
CA ALA A 430 10.30 20.86 -22.73
C ALA A 430 10.88 19.44 -22.84
N GLN A 431 11.42 19.08 -24.00
CA GLN A 431 12.09 17.79 -24.19
C GLN A 431 13.32 17.66 -23.28
N ALA A 432 14.16 18.69 -23.21
CA ALA A 432 15.33 18.71 -22.33
C ALA A 432 14.94 18.68 -20.84
N ALA A 433 13.90 19.40 -20.44
CA ALA A 433 13.37 19.39 -19.07
C ALA A 433 12.87 17.99 -18.68
N ARG A 434 12.15 17.32 -19.57
CA ARG A 434 11.69 15.94 -19.37
C ARG A 434 12.84 14.94 -19.27
N ALA A 435 13.87 15.09 -20.10
CA ALA A 435 15.08 14.27 -20.05
C ALA A 435 15.81 14.45 -18.72
N ARG A 436 16.01 15.70 -18.26
CA ARG A 436 16.59 16.01 -16.95
C ARG A 436 15.78 15.39 -15.82
N ALA A 437 14.46 15.57 -15.82
CA ALA A 437 13.59 14.98 -14.80
C ALA A 437 13.69 13.45 -14.79
N ARG A 438 13.79 12.77 -15.95
CA ARG A 438 14.03 11.31 -15.98
C ARG A 438 15.36 10.91 -15.36
N GLN A 439 16.41 11.70 -15.53
CA GLN A 439 17.73 11.42 -14.97
C GLN A 439 17.80 11.67 -13.46
N THR A 440 17.15 12.71 -12.95
CA THR A 440 17.26 13.12 -11.53
C THR A 440 16.12 12.61 -10.65
N ARG A 441 14.97 12.20 -11.20
CA ARG A 441 13.78 11.84 -10.41
C ARG A 441 14.06 10.82 -9.30
N TRP A 442 14.93 9.85 -9.56
CA TRP A 442 15.30 8.86 -8.55
C TRP A 442 16.07 9.49 -7.39
N SER A 443 17.16 10.21 -7.69
CA SER A 443 17.97 10.89 -6.68
C SER A 443 17.16 11.94 -5.92
N ASP A 444 16.33 12.72 -6.62
CA ASP A 444 15.44 13.72 -6.02
C ASP A 444 14.43 13.06 -5.07
N GLY A 445 13.91 11.90 -5.47
CA GLY A 445 13.00 11.09 -4.65
C GLY A 445 13.67 10.56 -3.38
N ILE A 446 14.90 10.07 -3.46
CA ILE A 446 15.65 9.61 -2.28
C ILE A 446 16.03 10.78 -1.36
N GLU A 447 16.41 11.93 -1.90
CA GLU A 447 16.78 13.10 -1.10
C GLU A 447 15.61 13.67 -0.29
N SER A 448 14.36 13.38 -0.68
CA SER A 448 13.18 13.70 0.13
C SER A 448 13.04 12.83 1.40
N PHE A 449 13.89 11.80 1.56
CA PHE A 449 13.89 11.00 2.78
C PHE A 449 14.41 11.80 3.96
N LYS A 450 13.61 11.81 5.02
CA LYS A 450 13.99 12.43 6.28
C LYS A 450 15.29 11.82 6.80
N ARG A 451 16.25 12.67 7.15
CA ARG A 451 17.49 12.25 7.81
C ARG A 451 17.28 12.10 9.33
N TRP A 452 17.74 10.97 9.87
CA TRP A 452 17.84 10.67 11.28
C TRP A 452 18.89 11.58 11.93
N LYS A 453 18.50 12.29 12.99
CA LYS A 453 19.38 13.21 13.73
C LYS A 453 19.75 12.70 15.13
N GLY A 454 19.36 11.47 15.47
CA GLY A 454 19.46 10.93 16.82
C GLY A 454 18.59 11.65 17.85
N PRO A 455 18.64 11.22 19.12
CA PRO A 455 18.16 12.02 20.23
C PRO A 455 18.99 13.31 20.30
N ARG A 456 18.35 14.48 20.44
CA ARG A 456 19.10 15.70 20.78
C ARG A 456 19.77 15.46 22.14
N ALA A 457 21.09 15.68 22.23
CA ALA A 457 21.78 15.73 23.52
C ALA A 457 21.01 16.71 24.42
N ALA A 458 20.71 16.27 25.64
CA ALA A 458 19.89 16.99 26.61
C ALA A 458 20.60 18.27 27.11
#